data_AF-A0A3D1ITD3-F1
#
_entry.id   AF-A0A3D1ITD3-F1
#
_cell.length_a   1.000
_cell.length_b   1.000
_cell.length_c   1.000
_cell.angle_alpha   90.00
_cell.angle_beta   90.00
_cell.angle_gamma   90.00
#
_symmetry.space_group_name_H-M   'P 1'
#
loop_
_entity.id
_entity.type
_entity.pdbx_description
1 polymer ?
#
loop_
_entity_poly.entity_id
_entity_poly.type
_entity_poly.pdbx_seq_one_letter_code
_entity_poly.pdbx_strand_id
1 'polypeptide(L)'
;MIALLDYGAGNVRSVQKALTAAGGDVRLVPNPETVAQADAVVSPGVGAFDDCINAMQRQELFEAARAFVSTGKPFLGICVGYQALFEKSEEFNSCAAGL
;
A
#
# COMPACT_ATOMS: atom_id res chain seq x y z
N MET A 1 -15.92 1.15 -1.32
CA MET A 1 -14.92 0.11 -1.65
C MET A 1 -13.56 0.45 -1.03
N ILE A 2 -12.93 -0.55 -0.42
CA ILE A 2 -11.56 -0.52 0.12
C ILE A 2 -10.62 -1.06 -0.95
N ALA A 3 -9.68 -0.23 -1.40
CA ALA A 3 -8.61 -0.63 -2.31
C ALA A 3 -7.49 -1.30 -1.52
N LEU A 4 -7.27 -2.58 -1.73
CA LEU A 4 -6.14 -3.33 -1.18
C LEU A 4 -5.04 -3.38 -2.25
N LEU A 5 -3.95 -2.64 -2.01
CA LEU A 5 -2.86 -2.55 -2.98
C LEU A 5 -2.17 -3.91 -3.14
N ASP A 6 -2.02 -4.35 -4.38
CA ASP A 6 -1.29 -5.57 -4.73
C ASP A 6 -0.12 -5.22 -5.64
N TYR A 7 1.02 -4.90 -5.02
CA TYR A 7 2.29 -4.67 -5.72
C TYR A 7 3.22 -5.89 -5.65
N GLY A 8 2.67 -7.09 -5.38
CA GLY A 8 3.43 -8.33 -5.28
C GLY A 8 4.04 -8.62 -3.90
N ALA A 9 3.70 -7.84 -2.87
CA ALA A 9 4.13 -8.06 -1.48
C ALA A 9 2.96 -7.88 -0.50
N GLY A 10 3.12 -8.37 0.75
CA GLY A 10 2.20 -8.05 1.85
C GLY A 10 1.21 -9.14 2.27
N ASN A 11 1.41 -10.42 1.89
CA ASN A 11 0.46 -11.51 2.19
C ASN A 11 -1.00 -11.14 1.86
N VAL A 12 -1.17 -10.57 0.67
CA VAL A 12 -2.38 -9.88 0.20
C VAL A 12 -3.64 -10.73 0.37
N ARG A 13 -3.54 -12.05 0.16
CA ARG A 13 -4.67 -12.98 0.29
C ARG A 13 -5.21 -13.07 1.72
N SER A 14 -4.34 -13.08 2.74
CA SER A 14 -4.78 -13.10 4.13
C SER A 14 -5.38 -11.76 4.55
N VAL A 15 -4.77 -10.64 4.11
CA VAL A 15 -5.28 -9.30 4.38
C VAL A 15 -6.67 -9.12 3.76
N GLN A 16 -6.84 -9.52 2.50
CA GLN A 16 -8.14 -9.48 1.81
C GLN A 16 -9.20 -10.26 2.61
N LYS A 17 -8.91 -11.51 2.98
CA LYS A 17 -9.83 -12.35 3.77
C LYS A 17 -10.18 -11.71 5.12
N ALA A 18 -9.21 -11.15 5.82
CA ALA A 18 -9.43 -10.52 7.13
C ALA A 18 -10.33 -9.28 7.01
N LEU A 19 -10.07 -8.42 6.04
CA LEU A 19 -10.88 -7.22 5.79
C LEU A 19 -12.30 -7.58 5.35
N THR A 20 -12.46 -8.59 4.48
CA THR A 20 -13.78 -9.09 4.08
C THR A 20 -14.52 -9.70 5.28
N ALA A 21 -13.84 -10.48 6.13
CA ALA A 21 -14.43 -11.04 7.34
C ALA A 21 -14.86 -9.96 8.36
N ALA A 22 -14.18 -8.81 8.36
CA ALA A 22 -14.55 -7.63 9.14
C ALA A 22 -15.71 -6.82 8.52
N GLY A 23 -16.28 -7.26 7.39
CA GLY A 23 -17.41 -6.62 6.72
C GLY A 23 -17.02 -5.60 5.64
N GLY A 24 -15.75 -5.52 5.26
CA GLY A 24 -15.29 -4.61 4.20
C GLY A 24 -15.61 -5.10 2.78
N ASP A 25 -16.04 -4.19 1.91
CA ASP A 25 -16.04 -4.37 0.45
C ASP A 25 -14.63 -4.12 -0.08
N VAL A 26 -13.84 -5.18 -0.26
CA VAL A 26 -12.41 -5.12 -0.56
C VAL A 26 -12.15 -5.55 -2.00
N ARG A 27 -11.39 -4.73 -2.74
CA ARG A 27 -10.89 -5.11 -4.07
C ARG A 27 -9.37 -5.08 -4.10
N LEU A 28 -8.80 -6.10 -4.73
CA LEU A 28 -7.39 -6.12 -5.06
C LEU A 28 -7.14 -5.12 -6.19
N VAL A 29 -6.16 -4.27 -5.98
CA VAL A 29 -5.82 -3.17 -6.89
C VAL A 29 -4.36 -3.34 -7.32
N PRO A 30 -4.13 -3.92 -8.52
CA PRO A 30 -2.80 -4.07 -9.09
C PRO A 30 -2.41 -2.88 -10.01
N ASN A 31 -3.25 -1.86 -10.13
CA ASN A 31 -3.04 -0.71 -11.03
C ASN A 31 -3.52 0.62 -10.41
N PRO A 32 -2.96 1.76 -10.82
CA PRO A 32 -3.23 3.06 -10.17
C PRO A 32 -4.65 3.60 -10.39
N GLU A 33 -5.29 3.25 -11.51
CA GLU A 33 -6.57 3.83 -11.97
C GLU A 33 -7.70 3.69 -10.94
N THR A 34 -7.71 2.59 -10.20
CA THR A 34 -8.77 2.27 -9.24
C THR A 34 -8.55 2.87 -7.85
N VAL A 35 -7.34 3.34 -7.54
CA VAL A 35 -6.99 3.92 -6.22
C VAL A 35 -7.73 5.23 -5.98
N ALA A 36 -7.82 6.10 -6.99
CA ALA A 36 -8.44 7.42 -6.86
C ALA A 36 -9.94 7.36 -6.53
N GLN A 37 -10.61 6.28 -6.94
CA GLN A 37 -12.04 6.06 -6.73
C GLN A 37 -12.35 5.37 -5.40
N ALA A 38 -11.32 4.95 -4.63
CA ALA A 38 -11.52 4.24 -3.38
C ALA A 38 -12.05 5.18 -2.27
N ASP A 39 -12.80 4.59 -1.34
CA ASP A 39 -13.21 5.26 -0.10
C ASP A 39 -12.13 5.15 0.97
N ALA A 40 -11.34 4.08 0.92
CA ALA A 40 -10.19 3.82 1.79
C ALA A 40 -9.14 2.99 1.05
N VAL A 41 -7.87 3.14 1.41
CA VAL A 41 -6.76 2.34 0.89
C VAL A 41 -6.10 1.53 2.00
N VAL A 42 -5.76 0.28 1.71
CA VAL A 42 -4.92 -0.56 2.56
C VAL A 42 -3.67 -0.94 1.77
N SER A 43 -2.50 -0.60 2.33
CA SER A 43 -1.20 -0.96 1.77
C SER A 43 -0.49 -1.96 2.70
N PRO A 44 -0.47 -3.27 2.36
CA PRO A 44 0.28 -4.25 3.12
C PRO A 44 1.69 -4.43 2.55
N GLY A 45 2.69 -4.62 3.42
CA GLY A 45 4.05 -4.89 2.96
C GLY A 45 4.82 -5.85 3.87
N VAL A 46 5.68 -6.68 3.27
CA VAL A 46 6.61 -7.58 3.96
C VAL A 46 7.94 -7.60 3.21
N GLY A 47 9.04 -7.86 3.92
CA GLY A 47 10.38 -7.84 3.34
C GLY A 47 11.09 -6.50 3.59
N ALA A 48 12.07 -6.17 2.75
CA ALA A 48 12.85 -4.94 2.90
C ALA A 48 12.05 -3.70 2.42
N PHE A 49 12.34 -2.56 3.04
CA PHE A 49 11.71 -1.28 2.71
C PHE A 49 11.87 -0.91 1.23
N ASP A 50 13.10 -0.87 0.73
CA ASP A 50 13.40 -0.49 -0.66
C ASP A 50 12.72 -1.43 -1.66
N ASP A 51 12.67 -2.74 -1.37
CA ASP A 51 12.00 -3.71 -2.25
C ASP A 51 10.50 -3.40 -2.39
N CYS A 52 9.84 -3.07 -1.28
CA CYS A 52 8.43 -2.68 -1.29
C CYS A 52 8.20 -1.37 -2.03
N ILE A 53 8.97 -0.32 -1.72
CA ILE A 53 8.83 0.99 -2.39
C ILE A 53 9.09 0.85 -3.89
N ASN A 54 10.18 0.18 -4.29
CA ASN A 54 10.52 -0.04 -5.69
C ASN A 54 9.44 -0.87 -6.41
N ALA A 55 8.83 -1.86 -5.74
CA ALA A 55 7.72 -2.63 -6.31
C ALA A 55 6.47 -1.77 -6.54
N MET A 56 6.11 -0.91 -5.58
CA MET A 56 5.01 0.06 -5.74
C MET A 56 5.29 1.04 -6.88
N GLN A 57 6.53 1.54 -7.01
CA GLN A 57 6.93 2.46 -8.07
C GLN A 57 6.86 1.81 -9.46
N ARG A 58 7.35 0.57 -9.61
CA ARG A 58 7.29 -0.17 -10.88
C ARG A 58 5.86 -0.38 -11.40
N GLN A 59 4.87 -0.38 -10.51
CA GLN A 59 3.45 -0.55 -10.85
C GLN A 59 2.68 0.77 -10.78
N GLU A 60 3.37 1.91 -10.64
CA GLU A 60 2.78 3.25 -10.50
C GLU A 60 1.83 3.41 -9.31
N LEU A 61 1.75 2.40 -8.43
CA LEU A 61 0.93 2.39 -7.23
C LEU A 61 1.49 3.32 -6.14
N PHE A 62 2.80 3.59 -6.16
CA PHE A 62 3.42 4.53 -5.22
C PHE A 62 2.85 5.95 -5.37
N GLU A 63 2.83 6.46 -6.59
CA GLU A 63 2.30 7.79 -6.90
C GLU A 63 0.79 7.88 -6.64
N ALA A 64 0.05 6.83 -7.00
CA ALA A 64 -1.38 6.76 -6.71
C ALA A 64 -1.67 6.73 -5.19
N ALA A 65 -0.89 5.99 -4.41
CA ALA A 65 -1.00 5.96 -2.96
C ALA A 65 -0.65 7.33 -2.33
N ARG A 66 0.42 7.99 -2.78
CA ARG A 66 0.82 9.32 -2.32
C ARG A 66 -0.26 10.37 -2.59
N ALA A 67 -0.80 10.36 -3.81
CA ALA A 67 -1.92 11.22 -4.17
C ALA A 67 -3.16 10.94 -3.30
N PHE A 68 -3.44 9.67 -3.02
CA PHE A 68 -4.56 9.27 -2.15
C PHE A 68 -4.38 9.76 -0.71
N VAL A 69 -3.19 9.60 -0.12
CA VAL A 69 -2.89 10.10 1.25
C VAL A 69 -3.15 11.60 1.35
N SER A 70 -2.78 12.36 0.31
CA SER A 70 -3.01 13.81 0.23
C SER A 70 -4.49 14.21 0.24
N THR A 71 -5.42 13.29 -0.05
CA THR A 71 -6.87 13.57 0.02
C THR A 71 -7.41 13.57 1.45
N GLY A 72 -6.66 13.05 2.43
CA GLY A 72 -7.12 12.88 3.81
C GLY A 72 -8.13 11.74 4.01
N LYS A 73 -8.44 10.98 2.96
CA LYS A 73 -9.25 9.76 3.08
C LYS A 73 -8.51 8.67 3.87
N PRO A 74 -9.24 7.75 4.51
CA PRO A 74 -8.62 6.70 5.33
C PRO A 74 -7.58 5.87 4.57
N PHE A 75 -6.35 5.86 5.10
CA PHE A 75 -5.25 5.03 4.61
C PHE A 75 -4.73 4.15 5.75
N LEU A 76 -4.60 2.84 5.51
CA LEU A 76 -4.05 1.89 6.47
C LEU A 76 -2.80 1.23 5.88
N GLY A 77 -1.63 1.55 6.44
CA GLY A 77 -0.40 0.82 6.19
C GLY A 77 -0.26 -0.38 7.13
N ILE A 78 0.16 -1.54 6.63
CA ILE A 78 0.43 -2.73 7.45
C ILE A 78 1.90 -3.14 7.30
N CYS A 79 2.62 -3.21 8.41
CA CYS A 79 4.05 -3.56 8.47
C CYS A 79 4.88 -2.62 7.58
N VAL A 80 5.50 -3.10 6.48
CA VAL A 80 6.28 -2.22 5.59
C VAL A 80 5.39 -1.18 4.92
N GLY A 81 4.11 -1.46 4.70
CA GLY A 81 3.17 -0.45 4.19
C GLY A 81 2.87 0.68 5.19
N TYR A 82 3.07 0.45 6.50
CA TYR A 82 3.05 1.51 7.51
C TYR A 82 4.37 2.29 7.52
N GLN A 83 5.51 1.57 7.42
CA GLN A 83 6.83 2.20 7.33
C GLN A 83 6.94 3.10 6.11
N ALA A 84 6.29 2.72 4.99
CA ALA A 84 6.24 3.52 3.77
C ALA A 84 5.62 4.90 3.95
N LEU A 85 4.93 5.20 5.06
CA LEU A 85 4.41 6.54 5.38
C LEU A 85 5.48 7.48 5.96
N PHE A 86 6.69 6.99 6.20
CA PHE A 86 7.83 7.77 6.69
C PHE A 86 8.80 8.08 5.55
N GLU A 87 9.63 9.10 5.74
CA GLU A 87 10.53 9.61 4.70
C GLU A 87 11.56 8.57 4.22
N LYS A 88 12.08 7.72 5.12
CA LYS A 88 13.16 6.76 4.83
C LYS A 88 13.20 5.59 5.83
N SER A 89 13.96 4.55 5.48
CA SER A 89 14.38 3.47 6.40
C SER A 89 15.89 3.54 6.66
N GLU A 90 16.34 3.04 7.81
CA GLU A 90 17.77 2.81 8.09
C GLU A 90 18.20 1.36 7.84
N GLU A 91 17.24 0.48 7.54
CA GLU A 91 17.51 -0.93 7.26
C GLU A 91 18.30 -1.06 5.95
N PHE A 92 19.33 -1.90 5.95
CA PHE A 92 20.14 -2.25 4.77
C PHE A 92 20.71 -1.06 3.96
N ASN A 93 20.95 0.11 4.60
CA ASN A 93 21.36 1.34 3.90
C ASN A 93 20.36 1.76 2.79
N SER A 94 19.06 1.65 3.10
CA SER A 94 17.94 2.06 2.24
C SER A 94 18.17 3.42 1.58
N CYS A 95 17.85 3.47 0.28
CA CYS A 95 17.95 4.68 -0.56
C CYS A 95 16.59 5.12 -1.09
N ALA A 96 15.53 4.34 -0.90
CA ALA A 96 14.18 4.69 -1.33
C ALA A 96 13.54 5.72 -0.39
N ALA A 97 12.69 6.58 -0.96
CA ALA A 97 11.87 7.53 -0.21
C ALA A 97 10.44 6.98 -0.03
N GLY A 98 9.86 7.16 1.15
CA GLY A 98 8.46 6.82 1.39
C GLY A 98 7.46 7.83 0.80
N LEU A 99 6.18 7.58 1.07
CA LEU A 99 4.99 8.26 0.54
C LEU A 99 4.88 9.72 1.00
#